data_AF-A0A8T3M2Q2-F1
#
_entry.id   AF-A0A8T3M2Q2-F1
#
_cell.length_a   1.000
_cell.length_b   1.000
_cell.length_c   1.000
_cell.angle_alpha   90.00
_cell.angle_beta   90.00
_cell.angle_gamma   90.00
#
_symmetry.space_group_name_H-M   'P 1'
#
loop_
_entity.id
_entity.type
_entity.pdbx_description
1 polymer ?
#
loop_
_entity_poly.entity_id
_entity_poly.type
_entity_poly.pdbx_seq_one_letter_code
_entity_poly.pdbx_strand_id
1 'polypeptide(L)'
;MRGRSGAVLALVFGALAIALAMVAGRTDLLSVVLQPSAPVGWLLGAAAAIVGVVLLLRSADQVGTSSEPAELIRAIRIAFLAVAAFGASAGWFIGSPVPIVAGLVIAGVDILETTFLLVVATRRGQV
;
A
#
# COMPACT_ATOMS: atom_id res chain seq x y z
N MET A 1 17.99 13.94 -8.90
CA MET A 1 16.50 13.84 -8.87
C MET A 1 15.90 12.89 -9.94
N ARG A 2 16.67 12.11 -10.72
CA ARG A 2 16.14 11.21 -11.78
C ARG A 2 15.61 9.85 -11.31
N GLY A 3 15.92 9.40 -10.09
CA GLY A 3 15.54 8.06 -9.60
C GLY A 3 14.09 7.89 -9.15
N ARG A 4 13.44 8.95 -8.65
CA ARG A 4 12.06 8.89 -8.12
C ARG A 4 11.02 8.64 -9.22
N SER A 5 11.16 9.31 -10.36
CA SER A 5 10.22 9.17 -11.49
C SER A 5 10.28 7.78 -12.12
N GLY A 6 11.47 7.17 -12.20
CA GLY A 6 11.64 5.81 -12.73
C GLY A 6 10.97 4.75 -11.85
N ALA A 7 11.10 4.86 -10.52
CA ALA A 7 10.46 3.94 -9.59
C ALA A 7 8.93 4.06 -9.60
N VAL A 8 8.40 5.29 -9.69
CA VAL A 8 6.95 5.52 -9.80
C VAL A 8 6.40 4.97 -11.11
N LEU A 9 7.10 5.21 -12.24
CA LEU A 9 6.70 4.64 -13.53
C LEU A 9 6.73 3.11 -13.51
N ALA A 10 7.75 2.50 -12.91
CA ALA A 10 7.83 1.04 -12.78
C ALA A 10 6.67 0.46 -11.94
N LEU A 11 6.30 1.13 -10.84
CA LEU A 11 5.17 0.74 -10.00
C LEU A 11 3.83 0.86 -10.73
N VAL A 12 3.61 1.97 -11.45
CA VAL A 12 2.40 2.18 -12.24
C VAL A 12 2.31 1.15 -13.37
N PHE A 13 3.41 0.88 -14.06
CA PHE A 13 3.44 -0.10 -15.14
C PHE A 13 3.21 -1.53 -14.62
N GLY A 14 3.80 -1.88 -13.47
CA GLY A 14 3.57 -3.15 -12.80
C GLY A 14 2.12 -3.34 -12.38
N ALA A 15 1.51 -2.32 -11.76
CA ALA A 15 0.09 -2.35 -11.39
C ALA A 15 -0.82 -2.47 -12.61
N LEU A 16 -0.54 -1.72 -13.68
CA LEU A 16 -1.30 -1.77 -14.93
C LEU A 16 -1.17 -3.13 -15.62
N ALA A 17 0.03 -3.72 -15.64
CA ALA A 17 0.27 -5.04 -16.21
C ALA A 17 -0.50 -6.13 -15.45
N ILE A 18 -0.54 -6.06 -14.12
CA ILE A 18 -1.34 -6.99 -13.29
C ILE A 18 -2.83 -6.80 -13.54
N ALA A 19 -3.32 -5.57 -13.62
CA ALA A 19 -4.73 -5.27 -13.90
C ALA A 19 -5.16 -5.74 -15.31
N LEU A 20 -4.31 -5.54 -16.31
CA LEU A 20 -4.56 -6.02 -17.68
C LEU A 20 -4.51 -7.56 -17.76
N ALA A 21 -3.59 -8.20 -17.04
CA ALA A 21 -3.54 -9.65 -16.94
C ALA A 21 -4.80 -10.25 -16.30
N MET A 22 -5.34 -9.56 -15.29
CA MET A 22 -6.61 -9.88 -14.64
C MET A 22 -7.80 -9.80 -15.60
N VAL A 23 -7.90 -8.70 -16.37
CA VAL A 23 -8.96 -8.52 -17.37
C VAL A 23 -8.86 -9.55 -18.50
N ALA A 24 -7.64 -9.99 -18.83
CA ALA A 24 -7.38 -11.04 -19.81
C ALA A 24 -7.64 -12.47 -19.29
N GLY A 25 -8.10 -12.64 -18.04
CA GLY A 25 -8.44 -13.95 -17.46
C GLY A 25 -7.23 -14.83 -17.12
N ARG A 26 -6.00 -14.28 -17.08
CA ARG A 26 -4.79 -15.03 -16.72
C ARG A 26 -4.61 -15.07 -15.20
N THR A 27 -5.26 -16.03 -14.55
CA THR A 27 -5.14 -16.28 -13.10
C THR A 27 -3.76 -16.78 -12.68
N ASP A 28 -3.01 -17.39 -13.60
CA ASP A 28 -1.67 -17.95 -13.34
C ASP A 28 -0.64 -16.90 -12.93
N LEU A 29 -0.82 -15.66 -13.38
CA LEU A 29 0.08 -14.56 -13.02
C LEU A 29 -0.16 -14.09 -11.57
N LEU A 30 -1.40 -14.21 -11.11
CA LEU A 30 -1.79 -13.77 -9.77
C LEU A 30 -1.36 -14.78 -8.71
N SER A 31 -1.43 -16.08 -9.02
CA SER A 31 -0.87 -17.12 -8.18
C SER A 31 0.65 -17.02 -8.06
N VAL A 32 1.37 -16.68 -9.14
CA VAL A 32 2.83 -16.45 -9.10
C VAL A 32 3.21 -15.29 -8.17
N VAL A 33 2.42 -14.21 -8.16
CA VAL A 33 2.68 -13.03 -7.31
C VAL A 33 2.28 -13.27 -5.86
N LEU A 34 1.13 -13.91 -5.62
CA LEU A 34 0.63 -14.17 -4.26
C LEU A 34 1.34 -15.34 -3.59
N GLN A 35 1.86 -16.30 -4.35
CA GLN A 35 2.55 -17.48 -3.87
C GLN A 35 3.90 -17.65 -4.60
N PRO A 36 4.86 -16.76 -4.35
CA PRO A 36 6.20 -16.88 -4.92
C PRO A 36 6.95 -18.06 -4.29
N SER A 37 8.08 -18.44 -4.90
CA SER A 37 9.01 -19.40 -4.28
C SER A 37 9.40 -18.96 -2.87
N ALA A 38 9.55 -19.90 -1.93
CA ALA A 38 9.84 -19.62 -0.52
C ALA A 38 10.89 -18.51 -0.29
N PRO A 39 12.11 -18.54 -0.84
CA PRO A 39 13.10 -17.49 -0.57
C PRO A 39 12.62 -16.09 -0.99
N VAL A 40 11.89 -15.99 -2.11
CA VAL A 40 11.32 -14.72 -2.59
C VAL A 40 10.20 -14.25 -1.66
N GLY A 41 9.32 -15.16 -1.23
CA GLY A 41 8.27 -14.84 -0.26
C GLY A 41 8.83 -14.27 1.04
N TRP A 42 9.88 -14.88 1.58
CA TRP A 42 10.51 -14.40 2.81
C TRP A 42 11.14 -13.02 2.65
N LEU A 43 11.79 -12.76 1.50
CA LEU A 43 12.35 -11.45 1.19
C LEU A 43 11.26 -10.38 1.02
N LEU A 44 10.18 -10.69 0.31
CA LEU A 44 9.03 -9.80 0.17
C LEU A 44 8.34 -9.55 1.52
N GLY A 45 8.17 -10.60 2.32
CA GLY A 45 7.64 -10.54 3.67
C GLY A 45 8.46 -9.65 4.59
N ALA A 46 9.78 -9.80 4.59
CA ALA A 46 10.70 -8.96 5.36
C ALA A 46 10.71 -7.51 4.87
N ALA A 47 10.75 -7.29 3.54
CA ALA A 47 10.69 -5.96 2.96
C ALA A 47 9.38 -5.24 3.33
N ALA A 48 8.24 -5.94 3.25
CA ALA A 48 6.94 -5.39 3.63
C ALA A 48 6.86 -5.10 5.13
N ALA A 49 7.44 -5.94 5.99
CA ALA A 49 7.51 -5.68 7.43
C ALA A 49 8.34 -4.42 7.73
N ILE A 50 9.50 -4.27 7.09
CA ILE A 50 10.36 -3.08 7.24
C ILE A 50 9.61 -1.82 6.79
N VAL A 51 8.95 -1.88 5.63
CA VAL A 51 8.12 -0.77 5.14
C VAL A 51 7.01 -0.45 6.14
N GLY A 52 6.32 -1.46 6.68
CA GLY A 52 5.30 -1.28 7.70
C GLY A 52 5.82 -0.55 8.94
N VAL A 53 6.97 -0.97 9.47
CA VAL A 53 7.62 -0.30 10.62
C VAL A 53 7.99 1.14 10.29
N VAL A 54 8.63 1.39 9.15
CA VAL A 54 9.04 2.75 8.72
C VAL A 54 7.83 3.67 8.58
N LEU A 55 6.74 3.19 7.97
CA LEU A 55 5.51 3.95 7.83
C LEU A 55 4.88 4.22 9.21
N LEU A 56 4.81 3.23 10.09
CA LEU A 56 4.24 3.39 11.42
C LEU A 56 5.00 4.42 12.25
N LEU A 57 6.34 4.37 12.26
CA LEU A 57 7.17 5.35 12.95
C LEU A 57 6.95 6.76 12.39
N ARG A 58 6.92 6.89 11.06
CA ARG A 58 6.66 8.18 10.40
C ARG A 58 5.27 8.73 10.75
N SER A 59 4.26 7.86 10.83
CA SER A 59 2.92 8.26 11.28
C SER A 59 2.94 8.73 12.73
N ALA A 60 3.62 7.99 13.61
CA ALA A 60 3.69 8.34 15.03
C ALA A 60 4.37 9.68 15.25
N ASP A 61 5.50 9.92 14.56
CA ASP A 61 6.20 11.21 14.59
C ASP A 61 5.28 12.35 14.13
N GLN A 62 4.59 12.16 13.00
CA GLN A 62 3.72 13.20 12.44
C GLN A 62 2.52 13.51 13.35
N VAL A 63 1.91 12.51 13.99
CA VAL A 63 0.83 12.73 14.97
C VAL A 63 1.35 13.48 16.19
N GLY A 64 2.56 13.18 16.66
CA GLY A 64 3.15 13.85 17.81
C GLY A 64 3.51 15.31 17.58
N THR A 65 3.80 15.71 16.33
CA THR A 65 4.26 17.06 15.99
C THR A 65 3.18 17.98 15.41
N SER A 66 2.13 17.42 14.81
CA SER A 66 1.12 18.19 14.05
C SER A 66 -0.07 18.60 14.92
N SER A 67 -0.47 19.87 14.82
CA SER A 67 -1.76 20.37 15.32
C SER A 67 -2.77 20.64 14.20
N GLU A 68 -2.35 20.58 12.93
CA GLU A 68 -3.22 20.85 11.78
C GLU A 68 -4.07 19.61 11.41
N PRO A 69 -5.41 19.75 11.25
CA PRO A 69 -6.28 18.63 10.92
C PRO A 69 -5.88 17.89 9.63
N ALA A 70 -5.43 18.62 8.60
CA ALA A 70 -5.03 18.03 7.32
C ALA A 70 -3.78 17.14 7.45
N GLU A 71 -2.83 17.54 8.28
CA GLU A 71 -1.61 16.77 8.56
C GLU A 71 -1.90 15.54 9.42
N LEU A 72 -2.80 15.65 10.39
CA LEU A 72 -3.25 14.51 11.21
C LEU A 72 -3.96 13.46 10.35
N ILE A 73 -4.81 13.87 9.40
CA ILE A 73 -5.44 12.95 8.43
C ILE A 73 -4.35 12.24 7.61
N ARG A 74 -3.34 12.97 7.13
CA ARG A 74 -2.21 12.36 6.41
C ARG A 74 -1.44 11.36 7.28
N ALA A 75 -1.24 11.64 8.56
CA ALA A 75 -0.56 10.73 9.46
C ALA A 75 -1.36 9.43 9.63
N ILE A 76 -2.67 9.53 9.90
CA ILE A 76 -3.58 8.38 10.02
C ILE A 76 -3.53 7.49 8.77
N ARG A 77 -3.51 8.08 7.58
CA ARG A 77 -3.36 7.32 6.33
C ARG A 77 -2.07 6.54 6.24
N ILE A 78 -0.96 7.14 6.68
CA ILE A 78 0.33 6.46 6.73
C ILE A 78 0.24 5.26 7.69
N ALA A 79 -0.49 5.37 8.80
CA ALA A 79 -0.75 4.25 9.69
C ALA A 79 -1.57 3.13 9.02
N PHE A 80 -2.63 3.46 8.26
CA PHE A 80 -3.38 2.45 7.50
C PHE A 80 -2.52 1.75 6.45
N LEU A 81 -1.65 2.49 5.76
CA LEU A 81 -0.69 1.91 4.82
C LEU A 81 0.33 0.99 5.53
N ALA A 82 0.72 1.32 6.77
CA ALA A 82 1.55 0.44 7.58
C ALA A 82 0.83 -0.88 7.92
N VAL A 83 -0.46 -0.82 8.30
CA VAL A 83 -1.30 -2.00 8.54
C VAL A 83 -1.41 -2.87 7.28
N ALA A 84 -1.64 -2.26 6.12
CA ALA A 84 -1.67 -2.96 4.84
C ALA A 84 -0.34 -3.70 4.55
N ALA A 85 0.79 -3.04 4.82
CA ALA A 85 2.13 -3.62 4.65
C ALA A 85 2.37 -4.81 5.61
N PHE A 86 1.92 -4.72 6.86
CA PHE A 86 1.98 -5.84 7.80
C PHE A 86 1.08 -7.01 7.38
N GLY A 87 -0.12 -6.74 6.86
CA GLY A 87 -0.99 -7.77 6.28
C GLY A 87 -0.31 -8.51 5.12
N ALA A 88 0.31 -7.77 4.20
CA ALA A 88 1.07 -8.36 3.10
C ALA A 88 2.28 -9.18 3.60
N SER A 89 3.02 -8.66 4.58
CA SER A 89 4.14 -9.37 5.20
C SER A 89 3.72 -10.70 5.82
N ALA A 90 2.65 -10.70 6.62
CA ALA A 90 2.10 -11.90 7.23
C ALA A 90 1.69 -12.94 6.18
N GLY A 91 1.07 -12.48 5.08
CA GLY A 91 0.67 -13.36 3.98
C GLY A 91 1.84 -14.08 3.34
N TRP A 92 2.93 -13.38 3.04
CA TRP A 92 4.11 -14.02 2.47
C TRP A 92 4.87 -14.92 3.45
N PHE A 93 4.91 -14.59 4.75
CA PHE A 93 5.56 -15.46 5.75
C PHE A 93 4.78 -16.75 6.02
N ILE A 94 3.45 -16.67 6.03
CA ILE A 94 2.57 -17.82 6.26
C ILE A 94 2.32 -18.60 4.95
N GLY A 95 2.67 -18.03 3.80
CA GLY A 95 2.38 -18.62 2.48
C GLY A 95 0.89 -18.57 2.12
N SER A 96 0.13 -17.64 2.72
CA SER A 96 -1.30 -17.49 2.48
C SER A 96 -1.57 -16.27 1.61
N PRO A 97 -2.38 -16.40 0.53
CA PRO A 97 -2.77 -15.27 -0.30
C PRO A 97 -3.74 -14.32 0.44
N VAL A 98 -4.47 -14.83 1.44
CA VAL A 98 -5.57 -14.08 2.08
C VAL A 98 -5.07 -12.80 2.78
N PRO A 99 -4.03 -12.82 3.63
CA PRO A 99 -3.53 -11.59 4.25
C PRO A 99 -2.93 -10.60 3.26
N ILE A 100 -2.37 -11.08 2.14
CA ILE A 100 -1.84 -10.23 1.06
C ILE A 100 -2.98 -9.47 0.38
N VAL A 101 -4.04 -10.19 0.01
CA VAL A 101 -5.23 -9.61 -0.60
C VAL A 101 -5.89 -8.64 0.38
N ALA A 102 -6.02 -9.00 1.65
CA ALA A 102 -6.56 -8.10 2.68
C ALA A 102 -5.74 -6.80 2.79
N GLY A 103 -4.40 -6.90 2.79
CA GLY A 103 -3.51 -5.73 2.77
C GLY A 103 -3.71 -4.86 1.53
N LEU A 104 -3.82 -5.45 0.34
CA LEU A 104 -4.13 -4.72 -0.89
C LEU A 104 -5.48 -4.00 -0.82
N VAL A 105 -6.51 -4.67 -0.29
CA VAL A 105 -7.85 -4.08 -0.13
C VAL A 105 -7.80 -2.89 0.83
N ILE A 106 -7.13 -3.02 1.98
CA ILE A 106 -6.96 -1.91 2.94
C ILE A 106 -6.29 -0.71 2.26
N ALA A 107 -5.18 -0.94 1.55
CA ALA A 107 -4.49 0.14 0.84
C ALA A 107 -5.36 0.76 -0.28
N GLY A 108 -6.11 -0.06 -1.01
CA GLY A 108 -7.01 0.40 -2.06
C GLY A 108 -8.15 1.27 -1.51
N VAL A 109 -8.79 0.83 -0.43
CA VAL A 109 -9.86 1.58 0.25
C VAL A 109 -9.33 2.89 0.81
N ASP A 110 -8.16 2.91 1.46
CA ASP A 110 -7.54 4.16 1.98
C ASP A 110 -7.34 5.21 0.88
N ILE A 111 -6.87 4.77 -0.30
CA ILE A 111 -6.67 5.66 -1.46
C ILE A 111 -8.01 6.21 -1.94
N LEU A 112 -9.04 5.36 -2.08
CA LEU A 112 -10.37 5.77 -2.56
C LEU A 112 -11.03 6.74 -1.56
N GLU A 113 -11.03 6.39 -0.28
CA GLU A 113 -11.59 7.21 0.79
C GLU A 113 -10.90 8.56 0.85
N THR A 114 -9.58 8.59 0.79
CA THR A 114 -8.88 9.87 0.84
C THR A 114 -9.12 10.71 -0.41
N THR A 115 -9.11 10.11 -1.59
CA THR A 115 -9.38 10.85 -2.82
C THR A 115 -10.79 11.45 -2.78
N PHE A 116 -11.76 10.69 -2.28
CA PHE A 116 -13.12 11.16 -2.07
C PHE A 116 -13.18 12.32 -1.07
N LEU A 117 -12.57 12.17 0.11
CA LEU A 117 -12.56 13.21 1.14
C LEU A 117 -11.90 14.50 0.66
N LEU A 118 -10.80 14.41 -0.09
CA LEU A 118 -10.14 15.58 -0.66
C LEU A 118 -11.03 16.28 -1.68
N VAL A 119 -11.65 15.53 -2.61
CA VAL A 119 -12.58 16.12 -3.59
C VAL A 119 -13.75 16.81 -2.90
N VAL A 120 -14.32 16.19 -1.86
CA VAL A 120 -15.42 16.75 -1.08
C VAL A 120 -14.99 18.01 -0.33
N ALA A 121 -13.83 17.99 0.33
CA ALA A 121 -13.30 19.12 1.07
C ALA A 121 -13.02 20.32 0.15
N THR A 122 -12.43 20.09 -1.03
CA THR A 122 -12.21 21.13 -2.05
C THR A 122 -13.53 21.72 -2.54
N ARG A 123 -14.57 20.90 -2.77
CA ARG A 123 -15.89 21.42 -3.20
C ARG A 123 -16.64 22.19 -2.10
N ARG A 124 -16.32 21.95 -0.83
CA ARG A 124 -16.91 22.66 0.32
C ARG A 124 -16.17 23.95 0.69
N GLY A 125 -15.07 24.29 0.01
CA GLY A 125 -14.28 25.49 0.31
C GLY A 125 -13.57 25.45 1.67
N GLN A 126 -13.25 24.26 2.17
CA GLN A 126 -12.62 24.05 3.49
C GLN A 126 -11.12 23.77 3.41
N VAL A 127 -10.52 23.95 2.23
CA VAL A 127 -9.07 23.85 1.96
C VAL A 127 -8.66 24.95 1.00
#